data_AF-A0AAE0KC67-F1
#
_entry.id   AF-A0AAE0KC67-F1
#
_cell.length_a   1.000
_cell.length_b   1.000
_cell.length_c   1.000
_cell.angle_alpha   90.00
_cell.angle_beta   90.00
_cell.angle_gamma   90.00
#
_symmetry.space_group_name_H-M   'P 1'
#
loop_
_entity.id
_entity.type
_entity.pdbx_description
1 polymer ?
#
loop_
_entity_poly.entity_id
_entity_poly.type
_entity_poly.pdbx_seq_one_letter_code
_entity_poly.pdbx_strand_id
1 'polypeptide(L)'
;MSSPQDRVQQYIGLLDKELSKYPALNNIEKTTSVPKAYAVIGLVTLYFFLIVFNLGGQLLTNLAGFVIPGYYSMGALFTSSKIDDTQWLTYWVVFALFTVIESLVSVVYWFPFYYTFKFVFLLWLSLPAFKGAELIFRTLLAPTLGRHFQTSSSTASGLRAKADGLHTE
;
A
#
# COMPACT_ATOMS: atom_id res chain seq x y z
N MET A 1 -9.65 12.01 -34.34
CA MET A 1 -9.85 11.31 -33.05
C MET A 1 -9.03 10.04 -33.12
N SER A 2 -8.08 9.81 -32.19
CA SER A 2 -7.35 8.54 -32.16
C SER A 2 -8.31 7.38 -31.91
N SER A 3 -8.16 6.30 -32.66
CA SER A 3 -9.00 5.12 -32.51
C SER A 3 -8.75 4.46 -31.14
N PRO A 4 -9.71 3.70 -30.58
CA PRO A 4 -9.49 2.96 -29.35
C PRO A 4 -8.25 2.06 -29.39
N GLN A 5 -7.91 1.51 -30.55
CA GLN A 5 -6.71 0.68 -30.77
C GLN A 5 -5.43 1.51 -30.61
N ASP A 6 -5.40 2.73 -31.15
CA ASP A 6 -4.23 3.62 -31.04
C ASP A 6 -3.92 3.96 -29.57
N ARG A 7 -4.96 4.16 -28.75
CA ARG A 7 -4.80 4.42 -27.31
C ARG A 7 -4.23 3.22 -26.58
N VAL A 8 -4.72 2.02 -26.87
CA VAL A 8 -4.19 0.77 -26.29
C VAL A 8 -2.72 0.61 -26.65
N GLN A 9 -2.35 0.82 -27.92
CA GLN A 9 -0.96 0.75 -28.37
C GLN A 9 -0.08 1.79 -27.67
N GLN A 10 -0.60 3.00 -27.42
CA GLN A 10 0.09 4.04 -26.66
C GLN A 10 0.36 3.60 -25.22
N TYR A 11 -0.64 3.06 -24.51
CA TYR A 11 -0.45 2.58 -23.13
C TYR A 11 0.53 1.41 -23.06
N ILE A 12 0.46 0.48 -24.02
CA ILE A 12 1.40 -0.64 -24.11
C ILE A 12 2.82 -0.13 -24.35
N GLY A 13 3.00 0.86 -25.24
CA GLY A 13 4.31 1.47 -25.49
C GLY A 13 4.87 2.22 -24.29
N LEU A 14 4.02 2.91 -23.52
CA LEU A 14 4.44 3.56 -22.27
C LEU A 14 4.86 2.54 -21.21
N LEU A 15 4.07 1.48 -21.04
CA LEU A 15 4.38 0.41 -20.11
C LEU A 15 5.68 -0.27 -20.52
N ASP A 16 5.87 -0.58 -21.81
CA ASP A 16 7.09 -1.17 -22.33
C ASP A 16 8.31 -0.27 -22.07
N LYS A 17 8.19 1.04 -22.27
CA LYS A 17 9.26 1.99 -21.96
C LYS A 17 9.62 2.02 -20.47
N GLU A 18 8.62 2.02 -19.60
CA GLU A 18 8.83 1.98 -18.14
C GLU A 18 9.46 0.66 -17.70
N LEU A 19 9.00 -0.47 -18.24
CA LEU A 19 9.55 -1.80 -17.95
C LEU A 19 10.98 -1.97 -18.47
N SER A 20 11.38 -1.20 -19.49
CA SER A 20 12.75 -1.20 -20.02
C SER A 20 13.79 -0.74 -18.99
N LYS A 21 13.37 -0.08 -17.90
CA LYS A 21 14.25 0.29 -16.79
C LYS A 21 14.78 -0.92 -16.02
N TYR A 22 14.13 -2.09 -16.13
CA TYR A 22 14.50 -3.32 -15.43
C TYR A 22 15.31 -4.25 -16.35
N PRO A 23 16.62 -4.45 -16.11
CA PRO A 23 17.49 -5.25 -16.97
C PRO A 23 17.03 -6.71 -17.12
N ALA A 24 16.44 -7.27 -16.06
CA ALA A 24 15.89 -8.62 -16.07
C ALA A 24 14.78 -8.80 -17.12
N LEU A 25 13.88 -7.80 -17.26
CA LEU A 25 12.79 -7.86 -18.24
C LEU A 25 13.31 -7.75 -19.68
N ASN A 26 14.33 -6.93 -19.89
CA ASN A 26 14.97 -6.79 -21.20
C ASN A 26 15.66 -8.10 -21.63
N ASN A 27 16.22 -8.85 -20.69
CA ASN A 27 16.82 -10.16 -20.98
C ASN A 27 15.74 -11.19 -21.35
N ILE A 28 14.60 -11.19 -20.67
CA ILE A 28 13.46 -12.07 -20.98
C ILE A 28 12.86 -11.74 -22.35
N GLU A 29 12.73 -10.46 -22.69
CA GLU A 29 12.25 -10.02 -24.01
C GLU A 29 13.17 -10.51 -25.14
N LYS A 30 14.50 -10.39 -24.96
CA LYS A 30 15.47 -10.89 -25.94
C LYS A 30 15.37 -12.40 -26.17
N THR A 31 15.06 -13.18 -25.14
CA THR A 31 14.92 -14.65 -25.26
C THR A 31 13.57 -15.05 -25.83
N THR A 32 12.50 -14.36 -25.45
CA THR A 32 11.11 -14.77 -25.76
C THR A 32 10.57 -14.11 -27.04
N SER A 33 11.21 -13.03 -27.52
CA SER A 33 10.75 -12.19 -28.65
C SER A 33 9.35 -11.60 -28.48
N VAL A 34 8.79 -11.64 -27.27
CA VAL A 34 7.49 -11.06 -26.92
C VAL A 34 7.74 -9.77 -26.15
N PRO A 35 7.02 -8.66 -26.46
CA PRO A 35 7.17 -7.43 -25.71
C PRO A 35 6.86 -7.63 -24.23
N LYS A 36 7.77 -7.19 -23.36
CA LYS A 36 7.67 -7.33 -21.89
C LYS A 36 6.38 -6.74 -21.31
N ALA A 37 5.81 -5.71 -21.95
CA ALA A 37 4.50 -5.18 -21.57
C ALA A 37 3.40 -6.26 -21.57
N TYR A 38 3.32 -7.11 -22.60
CA TYR A 38 2.33 -8.18 -22.66
C TYR A 38 2.57 -9.25 -21.60
N ALA A 39 3.84 -9.58 -21.32
CA ALA A 39 4.19 -10.53 -20.27
C ALA A 39 3.73 -10.02 -18.90
N VAL A 40 3.99 -8.75 -18.57
CA VAL A 40 3.56 -8.14 -17.30
C VAL A 40 2.04 -8.04 -17.22
N ILE A 41 1.36 -7.60 -18.29
CA ILE A 41 -0.10 -7.56 -18.34
C ILE A 41 -0.69 -8.96 -18.11
N GLY A 42 -0.11 -9.99 -18.75
CA GLY A 42 -0.50 -11.38 -18.56
C GLY A 42 -0.35 -11.84 -17.12
N LEU A 43 0.79 -11.54 -16.47
CA LEU A 43 1.03 -11.87 -15.07
C LEU A 43 0.06 -11.15 -14.12
N VAL A 44 -0.19 -9.85 -14.33
CA VAL A 44 -1.15 -9.07 -13.53
C VAL A 44 -2.56 -9.62 -13.70
N THR A 45 -2.96 -9.95 -14.93
CA THR A 45 -4.28 -10.53 -15.24
C THR A 45 -4.44 -11.90 -14.58
N LEU A 46 -3.41 -12.76 -14.70
CA LEU A 46 -3.40 -14.08 -14.06
C LEU A 46 -3.46 -13.95 -12.53
N TYR A 47 -2.68 -13.05 -11.94
CA TYR A 47 -2.69 -12.81 -10.51
C TYR A 47 -4.07 -12.36 -10.02
N PHE A 48 -4.71 -11.41 -10.72
CA PHE A 48 -6.07 -10.97 -10.39
C PHE A 48 -7.09 -12.10 -10.56
N PHE A 49 -6.98 -12.89 -11.63
CA PHE A 49 -7.80 -14.07 -11.85
C PHE A 49 -7.69 -15.07 -10.68
N LEU A 50 -6.47 -15.40 -10.25
CA LEU A 50 -6.25 -16.30 -9.11
C LEU A 50 -6.92 -15.79 -7.83
N ILE A 51 -6.91 -14.48 -7.58
CA ILE A 51 -7.63 -13.87 -6.44
C ILE A 51 -9.14 -14.03 -6.59
N VAL A 52 -9.70 -13.73 -7.77
CA VAL A 52 -11.16 -13.78 -8.02
C VAL A 52 -11.70 -15.20 -7.86
N PHE A 53 -10.97 -16.20 -8.33
CA PHE A 53 -11.35 -17.61 -8.17
C PHE A 53 -10.95 -18.20 -6.81
N ASN A 54 -10.36 -17.39 -5.93
CA ASN A 54 -9.90 -17.78 -4.60
C ASN A 54 -8.83 -18.90 -4.61
N LEU A 55 -8.01 -18.97 -5.67
CA LEU A 55 -6.84 -19.84 -5.71
C LEU A 55 -5.69 -19.15 -4.96
N GLY A 56 -5.57 -19.43 -3.66
CA GLY A 56 -4.55 -18.85 -2.81
C GLY A 56 -4.80 -17.38 -2.45
N GLY A 57 -6.07 -16.94 -2.44
CA GLY A 57 -6.46 -15.54 -2.22
C GLY A 57 -5.82 -14.90 -0.97
N GLN A 58 -5.76 -15.63 0.14
CA GLN A 58 -5.12 -15.14 1.38
C GLN A 58 -3.64 -14.83 1.19
N LEU A 59 -2.89 -15.74 0.57
CA LEU A 59 -1.46 -15.56 0.30
C LEU A 59 -1.24 -14.41 -0.68
N LEU A 60 -1.97 -14.41 -1.80
CA LEU A 60 -1.80 -13.40 -2.84
C LEU A 60 -2.11 -12.00 -2.29
N THR A 61 -3.26 -11.82 -1.64
CA THR A 61 -3.64 -10.51 -1.08
C THR A 61 -2.69 -10.02 0.00
N ASN A 62 -2.21 -10.91 0.87
CA ASN A 62 -1.18 -10.55 1.86
C ASN A 62 0.13 -10.17 1.17
N LEU A 63 0.57 -10.92 0.15
CA LEU A 63 1.77 -10.57 -0.61
C LEU A 63 1.67 -9.17 -1.19
N ALA A 64 0.55 -8.80 -1.82
CA ALA A 64 0.36 -7.42 -2.30
C ALA A 64 0.35 -6.41 -1.14
N GLY A 65 -0.36 -6.71 -0.06
CA GLY A 65 -0.46 -5.87 1.13
C GLY A 65 0.86 -5.66 1.89
N PHE A 66 1.86 -6.53 1.69
CA PHE A 66 3.18 -6.39 2.29
C PHE A 66 4.24 -5.88 1.29
N VAL A 67 4.30 -6.44 0.08
CA VAL A 67 5.38 -6.20 -0.88
C VAL A 67 5.28 -4.80 -1.50
N ILE A 68 4.09 -4.38 -1.93
CA ILE A 68 3.88 -3.06 -2.55
C ILE A 68 4.27 -1.93 -1.59
N PRO A 69 3.64 -1.79 -0.41
CA PRO A 69 4.00 -0.74 0.54
C PRO A 69 5.39 -0.95 1.10
N GLY A 70 5.89 -2.18 1.24
CA GLY A 70 7.26 -2.46 1.69
C GLY A 70 8.31 -1.90 0.72
N TYR A 71 8.11 -2.10 -0.59
CA TYR A 71 8.99 -1.53 -1.61
C TYR A 71 9.02 0.00 -1.57
N TYR A 72 7.84 0.64 -1.52
CA TYR A 72 7.79 2.11 -1.45
C TYR A 72 8.28 2.66 -0.10
N SER A 73 8.05 1.95 1.01
CA SER A 73 8.60 2.31 2.32
C SER A 73 10.12 2.30 2.30
N MET A 74 10.75 1.29 1.68
CA MET A 74 12.21 1.27 1.52
C MET A 74 12.71 2.47 0.71
N GLY A 75 11.99 2.87 -0.34
CA GLY A 75 12.31 4.08 -1.10
C GLY A 75 12.19 5.35 -0.24
N ALA A 76 11.14 5.46 0.56
CA ALA A 76 10.91 6.59 1.46
C ALA A 76 12.04 6.77 2.48
N LEU A 77 12.61 5.67 3.00
CA LEU A 77 13.74 5.69 3.94
C LEU A 77 15.00 6.40 3.42
N PHE A 78 15.17 6.48 2.10
CA PHE A 78 16.31 7.17 1.47
C PHE A 78 15.96 8.59 1.03
N THR A 79 14.73 9.04 1.25
CA THR A 79 14.28 10.38 0.90
C THR A 79 14.26 11.27 2.15
N SER A 80 14.47 12.58 1.98
CA SER A 80 14.37 13.53 3.11
C SER A 80 12.93 13.99 3.40
N SER A 81 11.94 13.46 2.67
CA SER A 81 10.55 13.88 2.69
C SER A 81 9.78 13.17 3.81
N LYS A 82 9.41 13.91 4.86
CA LYS A 82 8.58 13.37 5.96
C LYS A 82 7.15 13.01 5.54
N ILE A 83 6.69 13.50 4.39
CA ILE A 83 5.33 13.26 3.90
C ILE A 83 5.17 11.81 3.49
N ASP A 84 6.19 11.25 2.82
CA ASP A 84 6.18 9.87 2.36
C ASP A 84 6.25 8.89 3.54
N ASP A 85 7.11 9.18 4.53
CA ASP A 85 7.20 8.42 5.77
C ASP A 85 5.85 8.35 6.50
N THR A 86 5.16 9.49 6.61
CA THR A 86 3.87 9.58 7.31
C THR A 86 2.80 8.76 6.60
N GLN A 87 2.77 8.79 5.26
CA GLN A 87 1.82 7.99 4.47
C GLN A 87 2.02 6.50 4.70
N TRP A 88 3.25 6.00 4.60
CA TRP A 88 3.52 4.57 4.76
C TRP A 88 3.33 4.10 6.20
N LEU A 89 3.73 4.90 7.20
CA LEU A 89 3.48 4.58 8.60
C LEU A 89 1.97 4.50 8.89
N THR A 90 1.20 5.44 8.35
CA THR A 90 -0.26 5.43 8.47
C THR A 90 -0.88 4.19 7.83
N TYR A 91 -0.39 3.81 6.64
CA TYR A 91 -0.76 2.56 6.00
C TYR A 91 -0.51 1.35 6.91
N TRP A 92 0.70 1.22 7.48
CA TRP A 92 1.07 0.08 8.32
C TRP A 92 0.20 -0.01 9.58
N VAL A 93 -0.16 1.11 10.20
CA VAL A 93 -1.06 1.13 11.36
C VAL A 93 -2.46 0.64 10.98
N VAL A 94 -3.02 1.14 9.88
CA VAL A 94 -4.35 0.71 9.40
C VAL A 94 -4.34 -0.76 8.98
N PHE A 95 -3.30 -1.19 8.27
CA PHE A 95 -3.13 -2.56 7.82
C PHE A 95 -3.00 -3.55 8.98
N ALA A 96 -2.25 -3.20 10.02
CA ALA A 96 -2.12 -4.02 11.22
C ALA A 96 -3.46 -4.18 11.95
N LEU A 97 -4.20 -3.08 12.14
CA LEU A 97 -5.53 -3.13 12.74
C LEU A 97 -6.49 -4.01 11.93
N PHE A 98 -6.51 -3.83 10.61
CA PHE A 98 -7.32 -4.65 9.70
C PHE A 98 -6.98 -6.14 9.81
N THR A 99 -5.68 -6.48 9.85
CA THR A 99 -5.19 -7.86 9.96
C THR A 99 -5.62 -8.50 11.29
N VAL A 100 -5.59 -7.74 12.39
CA VAL A 100 -6.05 -8.23 13.70
C VAL A 100 -7.56 -8.47 13.69
N ILE A 101 -8.35 -7.52 13.17
CA ILE A 101 -9.81 -7.66 13.07
C ILE A 101 -10.15 -8.88 12.19
N GLU A 102 -9.51 -9.01 11.04
CA GLU A 102 -9.70 -10.16 10.15
C GLU A 102 -9.41 -11.49 10.86
N SER A 103 -8.36 -11.55 11.67
CA SER A 103 -8.00 -12.76 12.43
C SER A 103 -9.05 -13.15 13.48
N LEU A 104 -9.89 -12.21 13.93
CA LEU A 104 -10.97 -12.46 14.89
C LEU A 104 -12.28 -12.92 14.24
N VAL A 105 -12.46 -12.67 12.93
CA VAL A 105 -13.72 -12.97 12.24
C VAL A 105 -13.57 -14.24 11.41
N SER A 106 -13.93 -15.40 11.99
CA SER A 106 -13.87 -16.71 11.32
C SER A 106 -14.89 -16.90 10.18
N VAL A 107 -15.94 -16.07 10.13
CA VAL A 107 -17.05 -16.15 9.15
C VAL A 107 -16.67 -15.61 7.77
N VAL A 108 -15.53 -14.94 7.66
CA VAL A 108 -15.07 -14.27 6.44
C VAL A 108 -14.97 -15.20 5.22
N TYR A 109 -14.67 -16.48 5.42
CA TYR A 109 -14.55 -17.47 4.35
C TYR A 109 -15.88 -17.83 3.67
N TRP A 110 -17.03 -17.53 4.29
CA TRP A 110 -18.35 -17.79 3.70
C TRP A 110 -18.77 -16.71 2.69
N PHE A 111 -18.15 -15.52 2.74
CA PHE A 111 -18.50 -14.43 1.85
C PHE A 111 -17.84 -14.60 0.47
N PRO A 112 -18.61 -14.71 -0.63
CA PRO A 112 -18.04 -14.84 -1.97
C PRO A 112 -17.24 -13.59 -2.33
N PHE A 113 -16.12 -13.78 -3.04
CA PHE A 113 -15.19 -12.70 -3.44
C PHE A 113 -14.55 -11.90 -2.30
N TYR A 114 -14.58 -12.37 -1.06
CA TYR A 114 -13.95 -11.68 0.07
C TYR A 114 -12.51 -11.23 -0.22
N TYR A 115 -11.67 -12.12 -0.76
CA TYR A 115 -10.28 -11.80 -1.06
C TYR A 115 -10.15 -10.76 -2.19
N THR A 116 -11.08 -10.70 -3.13
CA THR A 116 -11.12 -9.64 -4.13
C THR A 116 -11.40 -8.30 -3.47
N PHE A 117 -12.37 -8.22 -2.56
CA PHE A 117 -12.64 -6.99 -1.81
C PHE A 117 -11.47 -6.59 -0.93
N LYS A 118 -10.86 -7.54 -0.21
CA LYS A 118 -9.64 -7.31 0.57
C LYS A 118 -8.53 -6.76 -0.31
N PHE A 119 -8.29 -7.35 -1.49
CA PHE A 119 -7.28 -6.88 -2.41
C PHE A 119 -7.51 -5.43 -2.85
N VAL A 120 -8.73 -5.11 -3.27
CA VAL A 120 -9.11 -3.75 -3.68
C VAL A 120 -8.96 -2.77 -2.52
N PHE A 121 -9.38 -3.16 -1.31
CA PHE A 121 -9.21 -2.37 -0.10
C PHE A 121 -7.74 -2.07 0.21
N LEU A 122 -6.87 -3.09 0.17
CA LEU A 122 -5.43 -2.94 0.38
C LEU A 122 -4.78 -2.06 -0.68
N LEU A 123 -5.16 -2.23 -1.95
CA LEU A 123 -4.71 -1.35 -3.02
C LEU A 123 -5.14 0.10 -2.75
N TRP A 124 -6.39 0.34 -2.41
CA TRP A 124 -6.90 1.67 -2.11
C TRP A 124 -6.18 2.34 -0.94
N LEU A 125 -5.81 1.58 0.10
CA LEU A 125 -4.97 2.07 1.19
C LEU A 125 -3.55 2.44 0.73
N SER A 126 -2.97 1.64 -0.17
CA SER A 126 -1.60 1.82 -0.66
C SER A 126 -1.45 2.96 -1.67
N LEU A 127 -2.51 3.33 -2.40
CA LEU A 127 -2.45 4.35 -3.44
C LEU A 127 -2.41 5.77 -2.82
N PRO A 128 -1.33 6.54 -3.04
CA PRO A 128 -1.20 7.89 -2.48
C PRO A 128 -2.25 8.87 -3.02
N ALA A 129 -2.73 8.65 -4.25
CA ALA A 129 -3.73 9.50 -4.91
C ALA A 129 -5.07 9.54 -4.15
N PHE A 130 -5.47 8.43 -3.53
CA PHE A 130 -6.74 8.32 -2.82
C PHE A 130 -6.63 8.64 -1.33
N LYS A 131 -5.40 8.66 -0.77
CA LYS A 131 -5.14 8.91 0.65
C LYS A 131 -6.01 8.04 1.58
N GLY A 132 -6.30 6.80 1.18
CA GLY A 132 -7.25 5.95 1.88
C GLY A 132 -6.84 5.62 3.31
N ALA A 133 -5.55 5.36 3.52
CA ALA A 133 -4.99 5.15 4.86
C ALA A 133 -5.15 6.39 5.75
N GLU A 134 -4.90 7.59 5.22
CA GLU A 134 -5.06 8.85 5.95
C GLU A 134 -6.53 9.09 6.35
N LEU A 135 -7.49 8.77 5.45
CA LEU A 135 -8.92 8.89 5.74
C LEU A 135 -9.33 7.98 6.91
N ILE A 136 -8.93 6.71 6.89
CA ILE A 136 -9.23 5.78 7.99
C ILE A 136 -8.55 6.22 9.27
N PHE A 137 -7.29 6.67 9.18
CA PHE A 137 -6.56 7.16 10.33
C PHE A 137 -7.26 8.34 10.99
N ARG A 138 -7.61 9.37 10.22
CA ARG A 138 -8.29 10.57 10.75
C ARG A 138 -9.70 10.28 11.28
N THR A 139 -10.43 9.37 10.66
CA THR A 139 -11.84 9.12 10.97
C THR A 139 -12.02 8.13 12.12
N LEU A 140 -11.21 7.07 12.17
CA LEU A 140 -11.39 5.97 13.13
C LEU A 140 -10.29 5.92 14.21
N LEU A 141 -9.01 6.07 13.82
CA LEU A 141 -7.89 5.90 14.74
C LEU A 141 -7.57 7.17 15.54
N ALA A 142 -7.58 8.34 14.92
CA ALA A 142 -7.29 9.61 15.57
C ALA A 142 -8.26 9.93 16.74
N PRO A 143 -9.59 9.76 16.63
CA PRO A 143 -10.48 10.00 17.77
C PRO A 143 -10.41 8.93 18.87
N THR A 144 -10.02 7.68 18.54
CA THR A 144 -9.95 6.58 19.53
C THR A 144 -8.58 6.51 20.22
N LEU A 145 -7.48 6.64 19.49
CA LEU A 145 -6.11 6.61 20.01
C LEU A 145 -5.55 8.01 20.33
N GLY A 146 -5.97 9.06 19.62
CA GLY A 146 -5.43 10.42 19.80
C GLY A 146 -5.66 10.98 21.20
N ARG A 147 -6.75 10.57 21.89
CA ARG A 147 -6.96 10.93 23.30
C ARG A 147 -5.85 10.43 24.22
N HIS A 148 -5.25 9.28 23.93
CA HIS A 148 -4.20 8.71 24.77
C HIS A 148 -2.83 9.33 24.46
N PHE A 149 -2.53 9.61 23.20
CA PHE A 149 -1.24 10.22 22.81
C PHE A 149 -1.19 11.73 23.05
N GLN A 150 -2.31 12.46 22.98
CA GLN A 150 -2.33 13.89 23.32
C GLN A 150 -2.14 14.15 24.82
N THR A 151 -2.64 13.27 25.69
CA THR A 151 -2.42 13.36 27.15
C THR A 151 -0.95 13.19 27.53
N SER A 152 -0.21 12.30 26.87
CA SER A 152 1.23 12.11 27.15
C SER A 152 2.08 13.32 26.75
N SER A 153 1.73 14.03 25.66
CA SER A 153 2.43 15.27 25.28
C SER A 153 2.22 16.42 26.29
N SER A 154 1.03 16.56 26.88
CA SER A 154 0.77 17.59 27.89
C SER A 154 1.47 17.32 29.23
N THR A 155 1.61 16.05 29.62
CA THR A 155 2.29 15.70 30.88
C THR A 155 3.81 15.81 30.76
N ALA A 156 4.39 15.34 29.64
CA ALA A 156 5.83 15.43 29.43
C ALA A 156 6.33 16.87 29.20
N SER A 157 5.54 17.70 28.52
CA SER A 157 5.85 19.14 28.36
C SER A 157 5.74 19.90 29.68
N GLY A 158 4.72 19.61 30.50
CA GLY A 158 4.59 20.19 31.84
C GLY A 158 5.72 19.79 32.80
N LEU A 159 6.20 18.55 32.75
CA LEU A 159 7.34 18.09 33.55
C LEU A 159 8.66 18.72 33.12
N ARG A 160 8.89 18.88 31.81
CA ARG A 160 10.06 19.59 31.27
C ARG A 160 10.06 21.07 31.66
N ALA A 161 8.93 21.76 31.48
CA ALA A 161 8.80 23.16 31.88
C ALA A 161 9.04 23.36 33.38
N LYS A 162 8.60 22.41 34.22
CA LYS A 162 8.85 22.44 35.67
C LYS A 162 10.31 22.14 36.04
N ALA A 163 10.99 21.28 35.29
CA ALA A 163 12.41 20.99 35.49
C ALA A 163 13.31 22.15 35.06
N ASP A 164 13.01 22.79 33.92
CA ASP A 164 13.76 23.96 33.44
C ASP A 164 13.59 25.18 34.38
N GLY A 165 12.42 25.31 35.01
CA GLY A 165 12.16 26.32 36.04
C GLY A 165 12.91 26.09 37.37
N LEU A 166 13.37 24.86 37.65
CA LEU A 166 14.17 24.54 38.85
C LEU A 166 15.68 24.77 38.65
N HIS A 167 16.12 24.94 37.40
CA HIS A 167 17.51 25.25 37.06
C HIS A 167 17.77 26.76 36.88
N THR A 168 16.74 27.59 37.03
CA THR A 168 16.80 29.05 36.80
C THR A 168 16.63 29.91 38.06
N GLU A 169 16.65 29.30 39.25
CA GLU A 169 16.84 29.98 40.56
C GLU A 169 18.27 29.81 41.09
#